data_AF-A0A920Q0Q0-F1
#
_entry.id   AF-A0A920Q0Q0-F1
#
_cell.length_a   1.000
_cell.length_b   1.000
_cell.length_c   1.000
_cell.angle_alpha   90.00
_cell.angle_beta   90.00
_cell.angle_gamma   90.00
#
_symmetry.space_group_name_H-M   'P 1'
#
loop_
_entity.id
_entity.type
_entity.pdbx_description
1 polymer ?
#
loop_
_entity_poly.entity_id
_entity_poly.type
_entity_poly.pdbx_seq_one_letter_code
_entity_poly.pdbx_strand_id
1 'polypeptide(L)'
;MPWYWPFRAHIAADLVASIDVDAGTLLAEWQHASVALATIAYDRADLEVDPAQSGFLVGRSEGLLMTACSFAGSKWAHLDHPERTVLRVSCGRIGRYAAQRVFPTRPARSPPG
;
A
#
# COMPACT_ATOMS: atom_id res chain seq x y z
N MET A 1 -24.70 2.86 17.60
CA MET A 1 -24.69 3.53 16.28
C MET A 1 -23.27 3.39 15.72
N PRO A 2 -23.03 2.54 14.70
CA PRO A 2 -21.69 2.39 14.17
C PRO A 2 -21.40 3.55 13.21
N TRP A 3 -20.39 4.33 13.54
CA TRP A 3 -19.80 5.35 12.68
C TRP A 3 -19.11 4.69 11.48
N TYR A 4 -19.87 4.34 10.45
CA TYR A 4 -19.34 3.84 9.20
C TYR A 4 -19.16 5.03 8.26
N TRP A 5 -17.92 5.47 8.04
CA TRP A 5 -17.58 6.40 6.97
C TRP A 5 -16.86 5.63 5.85
N PRO A 6 -17.57 5.03 4.87
CA PRO A 6 -16.90 4.12 3.94
C PRO A 6 -16.59 4.71 2.57
N PHE A 7 -16.98 5.95 2.29
CA PHE A 7 -16.94 6.43 0.92
C PHE A 7 -15.67 7.25 0.68
N ARG A 8 -14.84 6.75 -0.24
CA ARG A 8 -13.73 7.52 -0.83
C ARG A 8 -14.30 8.81 -1.41
N ALA A 9 -13.56 9.92 -1.38
CA ALA A 9 -14.14 11.22 -1.72
C ALA A 9 -14.80 11.25 -3.11
N HIS A 10 -14.26 10.54 -4.10
CA HIS A 10 -14.86 10.41 -5.43
C HIS A 10 -16.20 9.66 -5.46
N ILE A 11 -16.44 8.72 -4.55
CA ILE A 11 -17.74 8.02 -4.42
C ILE A 11 -18.74 8.90 -3.67
N ALA A 12 -18.25 9.63 -2.66
CA ALA A 12 -19.08 10.56 -1.90
C ALA A 12 -19.50 11.78 -2.75
N ALA A 13 -18.67 12.22 -3.69
CA ALA A 13 -18.92 13.35 -4.56
C ALA A 13 -20.25 13.20 -5.32
N ASP A 14 -20.49 12.04 -5.96
CA ASP A 14 -21.71 11.78 -6.73
C ASP A 14 -22.97 11.78 -5.83
N LEU A 15 -22.85 11.25 -4.61
CA LEU A 15 -23.95 11.23 -3.64
C LEU A 15 -24.27 12.64 -3.14
N VAL A 16 -23.24 13.41 -2.80
CA VAL A 16 -23.38 14.78 -2.28
C VAL A 16 -23.88 15.74 -3.38
N ALA A 17 -23.44 15.55 -4.63
CA ALA A 17 -23.89 16.35 -5.77
C ALA A 17 -25.41 16.30 -6.00
N SER A 18 -26.09 15.24 -5.56
CA SER A 18 -27.56 15.15 -5.61
C SER A 18 -28.28 16.10 -4.64
N ILE A 19 -27.55 16.65 -3.66
CA ILE A 19 -28.05 17.58 -2.64
C ILE A 19 -27.43 18.98 -2.83
N ASP A 20 -26.12 19.04 -3.09
CA ASP A 20 -25.35 20.28 -3.27
C ASP A 20 -24.21 20.04 -4.29
N VAL A 21 -24.30 20.73 -5.42
CA VAL A 21 -23.38 20.58 -6.56
C VAL A 21 -21.97 21.13 -6.27
N ASP A 22 -21.87 22.21 -5.50
CA ASP A 22 -20.59 22.85 -5.20
C ASP A 22 -19.79 21.98 -4.22
N ALA A 23 -20.47 21.46 -3.19
CA ALA A 23 -19.88 20.50 -2.25
C ALA A 23 -19.44 19.20 -2.94
N GLY A 24 -20.26 18.68 -3.88
CA GLY A 24 -19.89 17.52 -4.69
C GLY A 24 -18.64 17.76 -5.53
N THR A 25 -18.53 18.95 -6.14
CA THR A 25 -17.36 19.34 -6.96
C THR A 25 -16.09 19.40 -6.13
N LEU A 26 -16.13 20.02 -4.94
CA LEU A 26 -14.98 20.10 -4.04
C LEU A 26 -14.46 18.72 -3.60
N LEU A 27 -15.36 17.76 -3.36
CA LEU A 27 -14.98 16.39 -3.01
C LEU A 27 -14.36 15.63 -4.20
N ALA A 28 -14.81 15.89 -5.41
CA ALA A 28 -14.28 15.27 -6.63
C ALA A 28 -12.83 15.69 -6.92
N GLU A 29 -12.43 16.90 -6.53
CA GLU A 29 -11.06 17.42 -6.73
C GLU A 29 -10.01 16.77 -5.82
N TRP A 30 -10.42 16.05 -4.77
CA TRP A 30 -9.49 15.46 -3.81
C TRP A 30 -8.64 14.36 -4.44
N GLN A 31 -7.34 14.63 -4.51
CA GLN A 31 -6.36 13.69 -5.02
C GLN A 31 -6.10 12.56 -4.02
N HIS A 32 -6.03 11.34 -4.53
CA HIS A 32 -5.71 10.14 -3.75
C HIS A 32 -4.38 9.55 -4.21
N ALA A 33 -3.53 9.19 -3.25
CA ALA A 33 -2.31 8.45 -3.55
C ALA A 33 -2.65 6.97 -3.78
N SER A 34 -2.15 6.38 -4.87
CA SER A 34 -2.08 4.93 -5.01
C SER A 34 -0.88 4.39 -4.26
N VAL A 35 -1.10 3.39 -3.40
CA VAL A 35 -0.06 2.73 -2.61
C VAL A 35 -0.22 1.22 -2.78
N ALA A 36 0.90 0.52 -2.92
CA ALA A 36 0.99 -0.93 -2.88
C ALA A 36 1.74 -1.36 -1.61
N LEU A 37 1.30 -2.46 -1.01
CA LEU A 37 1.99 -3.10 0.11
C LEU A 37 2.47 -4.48 -0.35
N ALA A 38 3.77 -4.71 -0.28
CA ALA A 38 4.37 -6.01 -0.53
C ALA A 38 4.83 -6.62 0.80
N THR A 39 4.43 -7.86 1.04
CA THR A 39 4.89 -8.63 2.20
C THR A 39 5.87 -9.69 1.70
N ILE A 40 7.07 -9.69 2.25
CA ILE A 40 8.15 -10.58 1.80
C ILE A 40 8.77 -11.25 3.03
N ALA A 41 8.91 -12.57 2.98
CA ALA A 41 9.62 -13.32 4.01
C ALA A 41 11.06 -13.58 3.54
N TYR A 42 12.02 -13.30 4.40
CA TYR A 42 13.43 -13.57 4.17
C TYR A 42 13.98 -14.52 5.23
N ASP A 43 15.02 -15.28 4.88
CA ASP A 43 15.85 -15.95 5.87
C ASP A 43 16.53 -14.90 6.76
N ARG A 44 16.50 -15.12 8.07
CA ARG A 44 17.11 -14.20 9.03
C ARG A 44 18.64 -14.16 8.89
N ALA A 45 19.25 -15.25 8.47
CA ALA A 45 20.67 -15.33 8.17
C ALA A 45 21.11 -14.44 6.98
N ASP A 46 20.18 -14.12 6.08
CA ASP A 46 20.44 -13.32 4.87
C ASP A 46 20.16 -11.82 5.08
N LEU A 47 19.73 -11.41 6.28
CA LEU A 47 19.44 -10.01 6.61
C LEU A 47 20.31 -9.51 7.77
N GLU A 48 21.14 -8.53 7.48
CA GLU A 48 21.79 -7.71 8.50
C GLU A 48 20.85 -6.58 8.95
N VAL A 49 20.02 -6.86 9.95
CA VAL A 49 19.08 -5.89 10.52
C VAL A 49 19.18 -5.92 12.03
N ASP A 50 19.28 -4.74 12.63
CA ASP A 50 19.21 -4.59 14.08
C ASP A 50 17.83 -5.04 14.61
N PRO A 51 17.76 -6.06 15.49
CA PRO A 51 16.51 -6.55 16.06
C PRO A 51 15.72 -5.49 16.83
N ALA A 52 16.38 -4.44 17.33
CA ALA A 52 15.74 -3.33 18.03
C ALA A 52 15.02 -2.36 17.07
N GLN A 53 15.31 -2.43 15.77
CA GLN A 53 14.63 -1.59 14.79
C GLN A 53 13.25 -2.15 14.45
N SER A 54 12.30 -1.25 14.20
CA SER A 54 10.96 -1.59 13.74
C SER A 54 10.76 -1.43 12.23
N GLY A 55 11.77 -0.89 11.55
CA GLY A 55 11.75 -0.53 10.14
C GLY A 55 12.44 0.80 9.85
N PHE A 56 12.30 1.27 8.62
CA PHE A 56 12.83 2.56 8.16
C PHE A 56 11.92 3.22 7.13
N LEU A 57 12.09 4.54 6.96
CA LEU A 57 11.44 5.34 5.93
C LEU A 57 12.45 5.65 4.82
N VAL A 58 11.95 5.76 3.59
CA VAL A 58 12.76 6.13 2.44
C VAL A 58 12.41 7.56 2.03
N GLY A 59 13.43 8.41 2.02
CA GLY A 59 13.30 9.81 1.62
C GLY A 59 12.83 9.96 0.17
N ARG A 60 12.17 11.09 -0.13
CA ARG A 60 11.69 11.35 -1.50
C ARG A 60 12.84 11.53 -2.50
N SER A 61 13.97 12.05 -2.02
CA SER A 61 15.23 12.29 -2.74
C SER A 61 15.85 11.01 -3.30
N GLU A 62 15.59 9.87 -2.67
CA GLU A 62 16.26 8.59 -3.00
C GLU A 62 15.81 8.01 -4.35
N GLY A 63 14.79 8.57 -4.99
CA GLY A 63 14.31 8.10 -6.30
C GLY A 63 13.69 6.70 -6.31
N LEU A 64 13.62 6.02 -5.17
CA LEU A 64 13.09 4.66 -5.04
C LEU A 64 11.55 4.62 -5.09
N LEU A 65 11.01 3.50 -5.56
CA LEU A 65 9.56 3.22 -5.52
C LEU A 65 9.09 2.96 -4.08
N MET A 66 9.93 2.28 -3.30
CA MET A 66 9.73 2.04 -1.87
C MET A 66 9.70 3.37 -1.11
N THR A 67 8.71 3.51 -0.22
CA THR A 67 8.56 4.67 0.68
C THR A 67 8.83 4.31 2.13
N ALA A 68 8.66 3.05 2.50
CA ALA A 68 8.97 2.54 3.82
C ALA A 68 9.13 1.02 3.81
N CYS A 69 9.88 0.50 4.78
CA CYS A 69 9.92 -0.91 5.11
C CYS A 69 9.71 -1.07 6.61
N SER A 70 8.86 -2.01 7.03
CA SER A 70 8.68 -2.37 8.45
C SER A 70 9.00 -3.84 8.68
N PHE A 71 9.61 -4.13 9.82
CA PHE A 71 9.88 -5.48 10.28
C PHE A 71 8.68 -5.93 11.13
N ALA A 72 7.95 -6.93 10.64
CA ALA A 72 6.69 -7.31 11.26
C ALA A 72 6.89 -7.91 12.66
N GLY A 73 7.92 -8.76 12.83
CA GLY A 73 8.25 -9.38 14.12
C GLY A 73 8.52 -8.36 15.24
N SER A 74 9.20 -7.25 14.93
CA SER A 74 9.50 -6.19 15.91
C SER A 74 8.25 -5.45 16.42
N LYS A 75 7.13 -5.50 15.68
CA LYS A 75 5.86 -4.85 16.07
C LYS A 75 4.84 -5.85 16.59
N TRP A 76 4.88 -7.08 16.12
CA TRP A 76 3.91 -8.12 16.42
C TRP A 76 4.66 -9.41 16.76
N ALA A 77 4.76 -9.72 18.06
CA ALA A 77 5.53 -10.86 18.55
C ALA A 77 5.12 -12.21 17.92
N HIS A 78 3.85 -12.37 17.54
CA HIS A 78 3.38 -13.60 16.87
C HIS A 78 3.87 -13.77 15.42
N LEU A 79 4.48 -12.73 14.83
CA LEU A 79 5.13 -12.76 13.52
C LEU A 79 6.66 -12.82 13.63
N ASP A 80 7.20 -12.90 14.85
CA ASP A 80 8.62 -13.08 15.11
C ASP A 80 8.98 -14.58 15.07
N HIS A 81 9.54 -15.02 13.94
CA HIS A 81 9.93 -16.42 13.73
C HIS A 81 11.45 -16.58 13.87
N PRO A 82 11.98 -17.61 14.55
CA PRO A 82 13.41 -17.75 14.82
C PRO A 82 14.29 -17.70 13.57
N GLU A 83 13.82 -18.27 12.46
CA GLU A 83 14.59 -18.40 11.22
C GLU A 83 14.18 -17.41 10.12
N ARG A 84 13.05 -16.71 10.28
CA ARG A 84 12.44 -15.93 9.19
C ARG A 84 12.09 -14.53 9.67
N THR A 85 12.40 -13.54 8.83
CA THR A 85 12.01 -12.16 9.07
C THR A 85 11.02 -11.72 8.00
N VAL A 86 9.86 -11.23 8.44
CA VAL A 86 8.81 -10.71 7.55
C VAL A 86 8.96 -9.20 7.38
N LEU A 87 9.20 -8.78 6.14
CA LEU A 87 9.27 -7.38 5.73
C LEU A 87 7.92 -6.96 5.13
N ARG A 88 7.47 -5.77 5.52
CA ARG A 88 6.32 -5.08 4.91
C ARG A 88 6.82 -3.82 4.23
N VAL A 89 6.77 -3.82 2.91
CA VAL A 89 7.27 -2.75 2.06
C VAL A 89 6.11 -1.94 1.52
N SER A 90 6.09 -0.64 1.81
CA SER A 90 5.17 0.32 1.24
C SER A 90 5.77 0.92 -0.03
N CYS A 91 4.97 0.96 -1.09
CA CYS A 91 5.35 1.48 -2.40
C CYS A 91 4.29 2.43 -2.92
N GLY A 92 4.70 3.48 -3.63
CA GLY A 92 3.77 4.44 -4.23
C GLY A 92 3.56 5.71 -3.40
N ARG A 93 3.16 6.77 -4.09
CA ARG A 93 3.01 8.13 -3.56
C ARG A 93 2.08 8.93 -4.47
N ILE A 94 1.55 10.05 -3.97
CA ILE A 94 0.78 10.97 -4.80
C ILE A 94 1.63 11.41 -6.02
N GLY A 95 1.03 11.34 -7.21
CA GLY A 95 1.70 11.61 -8.49
C GLY A 95 2.61 10.49 -9.03
N ARG A 96 2.68 9.30 -8.40
CA ARG A 96 3.31 8.10 -8.98
C ARG A 96 2.42 6.88 -8.82
N TYR A 97 2.07 6.24 -9.94
CA TYR A 97 1.33 4.97 -9.93
C TYR A 97 2.17 3.86 -9.29
N ALA A 98 1.61 3.19 -8.27
CA ALA A 98 2.34 2.20 -7.47
C ALA A 98 2.68 0.90 -8.22
N ALA A 99 1.94 0.55 -9.29
CA ALA A 99 2.29 -0.58 -10.16
C ALA A 99 1.42 -0.63 -11.42
N GLN A 100 2.05 -0.79 -12.59
CA GLN A 100 1.41 -1.45 -13.74
C GLN A 100 2.21 -2.70 -14.20
N ARG A 101 3.35 -3.05 -13.56
CA ARG A 101 4.23 -4.14 -14.02
C ARG A 101 4.99 -4.88 -12.91
N VAL A 102 4.29 -5.39 -11.89
CA VAL A 102 4.92 -6.31 -10.90
C VAL A 102 4.36 -7.74 -11.01
N PHE A 103 3.19 -7.93 -11.61
CA PHE A 103 2.68 -9.27 -11.94
C PHE A 103 2.60 -9.42 -13.47
N PRO A 104 3.29 -10.39 -14.09
CA PRO A 104 3.04 -10.72 -15.49
C PRO A 104 1.58 -11.16 -15.59
N THR A 105 0.82 -10.49 -16.45
CA THR A 105 -0.53 -10.90 -16.83
C THR A 105 -0.47 -12.36 -17.28
N ARG A 106 -1.19 -13.24 -16.59
CA ARG A 106 -1.42 -14.61 -17.02
C ARG A 106 -1.91 -14.59 -18.49
N PRO A 107 -1.24 -15.29 -19.43
CA PRO A 107 -1.70 -15.30 -20.82
C PRO A 107 -3.13 -15.86 -20.88
N ALA A 108 -3.96 -15.24 -21.72
CA ALA A 108 -5.34 -15.64 -21.92
C ALA A 108 -5.38 -17.12 -22.32
N ARG A 109 -6.23 -17.90 -21.64
CA ARG A 109 -6.46 -19.30 -21.99
C ARG A 109 -7.26 -19.28 -23.30
N SER A 110 -6.72 -19.87 -24.36
CA SER A 110 -7.48 -20.06 -25.61
C SER A 110 -8.72 -20.92 -25.33
N PRO A 111 -9.87 -20.60 -25.95
CA PRO A 111 -11.07 -21.41 -25.80
C PRO A 111 -10.85 -22.81 -26.39
N PRO A 112 -11.52 -23.84 -25.85
CA PRO A 112 -11.47 -25.19 -26.43
C PRO A 112 -12.08 -25.17 -27.84
N GLY A 113 -11.42 -25.86 -28.77
CA GLY A 113 -11.89 -26.07 -30.14
C GLY A 113 -12.99 -27.11 -30.24
#